data_AF-A0A7J5C4I8-F1
#
_entry.id   AF-A0A7J5C4I8-F1
#
_cell.length_a   1.000
_cell.length_b   1.000
_cell.length_c   1.000
_cell.angle_alpha   90.00
_cell.angle_beta   90.00
_cell.angle_gamma   90.00
#
_symmetry.space_group_name_H-M   'P 1'
#
loop_
_entity.id
_entity.type
_entity.pdbx_description
1 polymer ?
#
loop_
_entity_poly.entity_id
_entity_poly.type
_entity_poly.pdbx_seq_one_letter_code
_entity_poly.pdbx_strand_id
1 'polypeptide(L)'
;MLAEGQQPGPAEQELLSLVAGALLVDRSAFLPGEAEALANGEAATRALLGGWEANIGEHLAGLPLLVLQAVTLQGPTALGLFLLGMVAGRRRWLARVTGAEPVLRRIQWIGFPVGLLGSVVYAASGGNGNSLGVAASVATAPLLAAAYVATLLRIMHHPRTAMVRSALAPAGRMSLTNYLGQSVAGLVAFTGIGFGLAGTFSPLGLFAFVLAVFAVQLVASAWWLRRFRYGPVEWALRWLTNARRPAFRNPSADRSRRDAATSPPGEPAVPDAARLQDTSG
;
A
#
# COMPACT_ATOMS: atom_id res chain seq x y z
N MET A 1 -6.77 -52.20 -27.12
CA MET A 1 -6.17 -50.86 -27.32
C MET A 1 -6.81 -49.92 -26.31
N LEU A 2 -6.46 -50.08 -25.04
CA LEU A 2 -6.98 -49.29 -23.92
C LEU A 2 -5.86 -48.36 -23.49
N ALA A 3 -6.14 -47.06 -23.46
CA ALA A 3 -5.21 -46.01 -23.12
C ALA A 3 -4.68 -46.23 -21.70
N GLU A 4 -3.37 -46.44 -21.56
CA GLU A 4 -2.68 -46.31 -20.29
C GLU A 4 -2.91 -44.90 -19.75
N GLY A 5 -3.49 -44.82 -18.55
CA GLY A 5 -3.63 -43.56 -17.83
C GLY A 5 -2.24 -43.01 -17.52
N GLN A 6 -1.90 -41.89 -18.17
CA GLN A 6 -0.71 -41.10 -17.91
C GLN A 6 -0.67 -40.79 -16.40
N GLN A 7 0.26 -41.41 -15.67
CA GLN A 7 0.48 -41.12 -14.25
C GLN A 7 0.93 -39.65 -14.11
N PRO A 8 0.33 -38.88 -13.19
CA PRO A 8 0.65 -37.46 -13.02
C PRO A 8 2.13 -37.28 -12.66
N GLY A 9 2.75 -36.22 -13.18
CA GLY A 9 4.18 -35.95 -12.96
C GLY A 9 4.51 -35.66 -11.49
N PRO A 10 5.78 -35.76 -11.06
CA PRO A 10 6.18 -35.56 -9.66
C PRO A 10 5.77 -34.19 -9.10
N ALA A 11 5.78 -33.14 -9.94
CA ALA A 11 5.29 -31.81 -9.56
C ALA A 11 3.77 -31.74 -9.38
N GLU A 12 3.01 -32.51 -10.16
CA GLU A 12 1.56 -32.63 -10.00
C GLU A 12 1.21 -33.42 -8.74
N GLN A 13 2.01 -34.44 -8.40
CA GLN A 13 1.85 -35.21 -7.17
C GLN A 13 2.18 -34.39 -5.91
N GLU A 14 3.19 -33.52 -5.95
CA GLU A 14 3.47 -32.56 -4.88
C GLU A 14 2.36 -31.51 -4.72
N LEU A 15 1.83 -30.99 -5.82
CA LEU A 15 0.71 -30.05 -5.79
C LEU A 15 -0.55 -30.73 -5.22
N LEU A 16 -0.83 -31.96 -5.65
CA LEU A 16 -1.96 -32.76 -5.18
C LEU A 16 -1.81 -33.15 -3.70
N SER A 17 -0.59 -33.44 -3.22
CA SER A 17 -0.34 -33.77 -1.82
C SER A 17 -0.37 -32.54 -0.91
N LEU A 18 0.06 -31.37 -1.38
CA LEU A 18 -0.12 -30.08 -0.69
C LEU A 18 -1.60 -29.70 -0.59
N VAL A 19 -2.36 -29.86 -1.68
CA VAL A 19 -3.80 -29.60 -1.70
C VAL A 19 -4.54 -30.62 -0.82
N ALA A 20 -4.20 -31.90 -0.88
CA ALA A 20 -4.76 -32.93 -0.01
C ALA A 20 -4.41 -32.69 1.47
N GLY A 21 -3.18 -32.28 1.77
CA GLY A 21 -2.75 -31.91 3.11
C GLY A 21 -3.52 -30.73 3.68
N ALA A 22 -3.75 -29.69 2.86
CA ALA A 22 -4.59 -28.55 3.24
C ALA A 22 -6.08 -28.90 3.38
N LEU A 23 -6.56 -29.93 2.66
CA LEU A 23 -7.93 -30.44 2.78
C LEU A 23 -8.15 -31.28 4.05
N LEU A 24 -7.09 -31.95 4.55
CA LEU A 24 -7.13 -32.89 5.69
C LEU A 24 -6.88 -32.23 7.05
N VAL A 25 -6.53 -30.94 7.11
CA VAL A 25 -6.49 -30.22 8.39
C VAL A 25 -7.92 -30.10 8.91
N ASP A 26 -8.18 -30.68 10.09
CA ASP A 26 -9.47 -30.57 10.79
C ASP A 26 -9.81 -29.10 11.02
N ARG A 27 -10.79 -28.61 10.26
CA ARG A 27 -11.14 -27.20 10.16
C ARG A 27 -11.86 -26.69 11.39
N SER A 28 -12.42 -27.58 12.20
CA SER A 28 -13.15 -27.26 13.43
C SER A 28 -12.22 -26.94 14.61
N ALA A 29 -10.96 -27.38 14.55
CA ALA A 29 -9.96 -27.11 15.58
C ALA A 29 -9.29 -25.74 15.45
N PHE A 30 -9.43 -25.07 14.29
CA PHE A 30 -8.69 -23.83 13.98
C PHE A 30 -9.57 -22.65 13.53
N LEU A 31 -10.84 -22.89 13.19
CA LEU A 31 -11.76 -21.83 12.77
C LEU A 31 -12.86 -21.68 13.82
N PRO A 32 -12.98 -20.48 14.45
CA PRO A 32 -14.07 -20.22 15.37
C PRO A 32 -15.41 -20.38 14.63
N GLY A 33 -16.41 -20.95 15.31
CA GLY A 33 -17.77 -21.03 14.75
C GLY A 33 -18.31 -19.64 14.40
N GLU A 34 -19.30 -19.54 13.51
CA GLU A 34 -19.85 -18.23 13.08
C GLU A 34 -20.25 -17.33 14.28
N ALA A 35 -20.89 -17.93 15.29
CA ALA A 35 -21.25 -17.23 16.52
C ALA A 35 -20.03 -16.75 17.33
N GLU A 36 -18.96 -17.54 17.36
CA GLU A 36 -17.72 -17.20 18.05
C GLU A 36 -16.94 -16.12 17.28
N ALA A 37 -16.94 -16.17 15.95
CA ALA A 37 -16.35 -15.14 15.10
C ALA A 37 -17.07 -13.78 15.29
N LEU A 38 -18.40 -13.79 15.39
CA LEU A 38 -19.19 -12.59 15.69
C LEU A 38 -18.89 -12.06 17.10
N ALA A 39 -18.86 -12.93 18.12
CA ALA A 39 -18.54 -12.55 19.49
C ALA A 39 -17.12 -11.96 19.60
N ASN A 40 -16.14 -12.54 18.91
CA ASN A 40 -14.77 -12.03 18.84
C ASN A 40 -14.74 -10.65 18.14
N GLY A 41 -15.52 -10.46 17.07
CA GLY A 41 -15.64 -9.17 16.39
C GLY A 41 -16.25 -8.08 17.27
N GLU A 42 -17.27 -8.41 18.06
CA GLU A 42 -17.86 -7.50 19.03
C GLU A 42 -16.89 -7.17 20.17
N ALA A 43 -16.16 -8.15 20.69
CA ALA A 43 -15.15 -7.95 21.73
C ALA A 43 -14.03 -7.03 21.24
N ALA A 44 -13.49 -7.27 20.04
CA ALA A 44 -12.46 -6.42 19.43
C ALA A 44 -12.98 -4.99 19.20
N THR A 45 -14.22 -4.83 18.73
CA THR A 45 -14.83 -3.50 18.55
C THR A 45 -14.97 -2.78 19.90
N ARG A 46 -15.41 -3.49 20.95
CA ARG A 46 -15.53 -2.94 22.30
C ARG A 46 -14.17 -2.51 22.87
N ALA A 47 -13.11 -3.29 22.63
CA ALA A 47 -11.75 -2.95 23.03
C ALA A 47 -11.23 -1.70 22.29
N LEU A 48 -11.53 -1.56 20.99
CA LEU A 48 -11.20 -0.36 20.23
C LEU A 48 -11.90 0.89 20.78
N LEU A 49 -13.16 0.77 21.20
CA LEU A 49 -13.93 1.86 21.81
C LEU A 49 -13.51 2.19 23.25
N GLY A 50 -12.61 1.40 23.84
CA GLY A 50 -12.00 1.70 25.13
C GLY A 50 -10.93 2.79 25.06
N GLY A 51 -10.35 3.11 26.22
CA GLY A 51 -9.22 4.02 26.33
C GLY A 51 -7.88 3.40 25.89
N TRP A 52 -6.78 4.11 26.13
CA TRP A 52 -5.43 3.64 25.80
C TRP A 52 -5.10 2.26 26.36
N GLU A 53 -5.47 2.01 27.62
CA GLU A 53 -5.13 0.78 28.32
C GLU A 53 -5.84 -0.44 27.72
N ALA A 54 -7.14 -0.31 27.40
CA ALA A 54 -7.90 -1.35 26.73
C ALA A 54 -7.36 -1.64 25.32
N ASN A 55 -7.03 -0.59 24.57
CA ASN A 55 -6.52 -0.73 23.21
C ASN A 55 -5.14 -1.39 23.18
N ILE A 56 -4.22 -0.96 24.06
CA ILE A 56 -2.88 -1.53 24.18
C ILE A 56 -2.95 -2.95 24.71
N GLY A 57 -3.77 -3.20 25.74
CA GLY A 57 -3.95 -4.52 26.34
C GLY A 57 -4.41 -5.56 25.33
N GLU A 58 -5.42 -5.23 24.51
CA GLU A 58 -5.91 -6.09 23.44
C GLU A 58 -4.83 -6.44 22.41
N HIS A 59 -4.08 -5.42 21.95
CA HIS A 59 -3.00 -5.65 20.99
C HIS A 59 -1.86 -6.51 21.58
N LEU A 60 -1.48 -6.26 22.84
CA LEU A 60 -0.46 -7.04 23.55
C LEU A 60 -0.89 -8.50 23.73
N ALA A 61 -2.16 -8.75 24.04
CA ALA A 61 -2.71 -10.10 24.16
C ALA A 61 -2.67 -10.85 22.82
N GLY A 62 -2.89 -10.13 21.70
CA GLY A 62 -2.80 -10.69 20.35
C GLY A 62 -1.37 -10.88 19.82
N LEU A 63 -0.35 -10.25 20.44
CA LEU A 63 1.03 -10.27 19.92
C LEU A 63 1.62 -11.67 19.73
N PRO A 64 1.50 -12.64 20.68
CA PRO A 64 2.13 -13.94 20.50
C PRO A 64 1.64 -14.68 19.26
N LEU A 65 0.32 -14.66 19.03
CA LEU A 65 -0.30 -15.26 17.85
C LEU A 65 0.10 -14.52 16.58
N LEU A 66 0.11 -13.19 16.62
CA LEU A 66 0.52 -12.34 15.49
C LEU A 66 1.99 -12.61 15.11
N VAL A 67 2.89 -12.70 16.09
CA VAL A 67 4.31 -13.01 15.86
C VAL A 67 4.48 -14.41 15.29
N LEU A 68 3.78 -15.40 15.84
CA LEU A 68 3.82 -16.76 15.32
C LEU A 68 3.35 -16.82 13.85
N GLN A 69 2.21 -16.18 13.54
CA GLN A 69 1.68 -16.08 12.18
C GLN A 69 2.63 -15.30 11.26
N ALA A 70 3.18 -14.19 11.73
CA ALA A 70 4.09 -13.37 10.95
C ALA A 70 5.39 -14.10 10.63
N VAL A 71 5.96 -14.86 11.57
CA VAL A 71 7.23 -15.58 11.36
C VAL A 71 7.04 -16.84 10.52
N THR A 72 5.96 -17.60 10.73
CA THR A 72 5.76 -18.90 10.08
C THR A 72 5.12 -18.79 8.69
N LEU A 73 4.13 -17.91 8.53
CA LEU A 73 3.37 -17.77 7.28
C LEU A 73 3.86 -16.57 6.46
N GLN A 74 3.91 -15.37 7.05
CA GLN A 74 4.25 -14.17 6.28
C GLN A 74 5.75 -14.01 6.03
N GLY A 75 6.60 -14.43 6.97
CA GLY A 75 8.04 -14.22 6.96
C GLY A 75 8.71 -14.81 5.71
N PRO A 76 8.52 -16.11 5.41
CA PRO A 76 9.07 -16.73 4.21
C PRO A 76 8.57 -16.07 2.92
N THR A 77 7.27 -15.77 2.83
CA THR A 77 6.68 -15.12 1.67
C THR A 77 7.21 -13.71 1.46
N ALA A 78 7.28 -12.91 2.53
CA ALA A 78 7.81 -11.55 2.51
C ALA A 78 9.30 -11.55 2.15
N LEU A 79 10.09 -12.48 2.69
CA LEU A 79 11.50 -12.64 2.32
C LEU A 79 11.64 -13.02 0.85
N GLY A 80 10.84 -13.96 0.35
CA GLY A 80 10.84 -14.35 -1.07
C GLY A 80 10.52 -13.18 -2.00
N LEU A 81 9.46 -12.42 -1.70
CA LEU A 81 9.08 -11.22 -2.47
C LEU A 81 10.13 -10.11 -2.35
N PHE A 82 10.75 -9.93 -1.19
CA PHE A 82 11.83 -8.97 -0.99
C PHE A 82 13.06 -9.33 -1.83
N LEU A 83 13.48 -10.60 -1.83
CA LEU A 83 14.57 -11.08 -2.66
C LEU A 83 14.27 -10.92 -4.15
N LEU A 84 13.05 -11.24 -4.58
CA LEU A 84 12.59 -11.02 -5.95
C LEU A 84 12.66 -9.53 -6.32
N GLY A 85 12.15 -8.66 -5.44
CA GLY A 85 12.24 -7.21 -5.59
C GLY A 85 13.68 -6.71 -5.66
N MET A 86 14.58 -7.25 -4.84
CA MET A 86 16.00 -6.92 -4.86
C MET A 86 16.66 -7.34 -6.17
N VAL A 87 16.34 -8.53 -6.70
CA VAL A 87 16.84 -8.99 -8.00
C VAL A 87 16.32 -8.10 -9.12
N ALA A 88 15.02 -7.79 -9.13
CA ALA A 88 14.41 -6.89 -10.10
C ALA A 88 15.03 -5.47 -10.06
N GLY A 89 15.29 -4.96 -8.86
CA GLY A 89 15.95 -3.67 -8.63
C GLY A 89 17.39 -3.65 -9.10
N ARG A 90 18.19 -4.67 -8.75
CA ARG A 90 19.59 -4.80 -9.20
C ARG A 90 19.71 -4.93 -10.71
N ARG A 91 18.78 -5.66 -11.35
CA ARG A 91 18.70 -5.78 -12.81
C ARG A 91 18.04 -4.57 -13.49
N ARG A 92 17.62 -3.57 -12.72
CA ARG A 92 16.95 -2.34 -13.19
C ARG A 92 15.75 -2.63 -14.09
N TRP A 93 15.00 -3.69 -13.81
CA TRP A 93 13.86 -4.11 -14.64
C TRP A 93 12.82 -3.00 -14.81
N LEU A 94 12.54 -2.26 -13.74
CA LEU A 94 11.59 -1.15 -13.77
C LEU A 94 12.13 0.13 -14.43
N ALA A 95 13.45 0.29 -14.53
CA ALA A 95 14.05 1.50 -15.12
C ALA A 95 13.89 1.57 -16.65
N ARG A 96 13.62 0.44 -17.29
CA ARG A 96 13.44 0.33 -18.75
C ARG A 96 11.97 0.25 -19.18
N VAL A 97 11.03 0.30 -18.22
CA VAL A 97 9.61 0.21 -18.51
C VAL A 97 9.11 1.54 -19.08
N THR A 98 8.41 1.46 -20.19
CA THR A 98 7.78 2.58 -20.90
C THR A 98 6.26 2.60 -20.70
N GLY A 99 5.67 1.54 -20.12
CA GLY A 99 4.23 1.40 -19.90
C GLY A 99 3.45 0.98 -21.15
N ALA A 100 4.09 0.86 -22.31
CA ALA A 100 3.48 0.41 -23.54
C ALA A 100 3.64 -1.11 -23.77
N GLU A 101 4.38 -1.80 -22.91
CA GLU A 101 4.76 -3.19 -23.15
C GLU A 101 3.53 -4.11 -23.15
N PRO A 102 3.43 -5.04 -24.13
CA PRO A 102 2.30 -5.95 -24.24
C PRO A 102 2.20 -6.90 -23.04
N VAL A 103 3.32 -7.18 -22.36
CA VAL A 103 3.34 -8.00 -21.13
C VAL A 103 2.52 -7.35 -20.01
N LEU A 104 2.54 -6.02 -19.87
CA LEU A 104 1.75 -5.33 -18.84
C LEU A 104 0.25 -5.50 -19.10
N ARG A 105 -0.17 -5.45 -20.38
CA ARG A 105 -1.55 -5.73 -20.77
C ARG A 105 -1.94 -7.18 -20.46
N ARG A 106 -1.08 -8.15 -20.79
CA ARG A 106 -1.34 -9.57 -20.50
C ARG A 106 -1.48 -9.82 -18.99
N ILE A 107 -0.60 -9.22 -18.18
CA ILE A 107 -0.68 -9.30 -16.72
C ILE A 107 -2.02 -8.76 -16.21
N GLN A 108 -2.51 -7.64 -16.75
CA GLN A 108 -3.82 -7.11 -16.37
C GLN A 108 -4.99 -8.01 -16.78
N TRP A 109 -5.00 -8.48 -18.04
CA TRP A 109 -6.08 -9.31 -18.58
C TRP A 109 -6.20 -10.68 -17.92
N ILE A 110 -5.10 -11.21 -17.37
CA ILE A 110 -5.12 -12.47 -16.62
C ILE A 110 -5.31 -12.18 -15.12
N GLY A 111 -4.56 -11.22 -14.59
CA GLY A 111 -4.48 -10.97 -13.16
C GLY A 111 -5.76 -10.38 -12.56
N PHE A 112 -6.47 -9.49 -13.28
CA PHE A 112 -7.75 -8.98 -12.78
C PHE A 112 -8.82 -10.07 -12.71
N PRO A 113 -9.14 -10.83 -13.78
CA PRO A 113 -10.17 -11.86 -13.69
C PRO A 113 -9.83 -12.95 -12.68
N VAL A 114 -8.60 -13.48 -12.69
CA VAL A 114 -8.22 -14.57 -11.77
C VAL A 114 -8.16 -14.08 -10.32
N GLY A 115 -7.55 -12.91 -10.10
CA GLY A 115 -7.44 -12.30 -8.78
C GLY A 115 -8.79 -11.91 -8.17
N LEU A 116 -9.67 -11.31 -8.98
CA LEU A 116 -11.00 -10.91 -8.54
C LEU A 116 -11.89 -12.13 -8.31
N LEU A 117 -11.79 -13.17 -9.16
CA LEU A 117 -12.51 -14.42 -8.95
C LEU A 117 -12.14 -15.05 -7.61
N GLY A 118 -10.85 -15.14 -7.28
CA GLY A 118 -10.44 -15.65 -5.97
C GLY A 118 -10.92 -14.78 -4.80
N SER A 119 -10.98 -13.46 -4.98
CA SER A 119 -11.54 -12.54 -3.98
C SER A 119 -13.06 -12.73 -3.81
N VAL A 120 -13.79 -12.96 -4.89
CA VAL A 120 -15.24 -13.26 -4.87
C VAL A 120 -15.49 -14.62 -4.22
N VAL A 121 -14.71 -15.65 -4.55
CA VAL A 121 -14.82 -16.97 -3.91
C VAL A 121 -14.59 -16.84 -2.41
N TYR A 122 -13.56 -16.13 -1.98
CA TYR A 122 -13.30 -15.85 -0.57
C TYR A 122 -14.47 -15.15 0.12
N ALA A 123 -14.98 -14.07 -0.47
CA ALA A 123 -16.11 -13.34 0.11
C ALA A 123 -17.39 -14.20 0.17
N ALA A 124 -17.71 -14.91 -0.91
CA ALA A 124 -18.89 -15.76 -1.01
C ALA A 124 -18.82 -17.00 -0.12
N SER A 125 -17.62 -17.48 0.21
CA SER A 125 -17.42 -18.66 1.05
C SER A 125 -17.46 -18.37 2.55
N GLY A 126 -17.70 -17.13 2.98
CA GLY A 126 -17.68 -16.73 4.40
C GLY A 126 -16.33 -16.18 4.89
N GLY A 127 -15.45 -15.77 3.96
CA GLY A 127 -14.18 -15.13 4.28
C GLY A 127 -13.23 -16.04 5.07
N ASN A 128 -12.72 -15.50 6.18
CA ASN A 128 -11.79 -16.22 7.05
C ASN A 128 -12.39 -17.49 7.69
N GLY A 129 -13.72 -17.64 7.71
CA GLY A 129 -14.40 -18.84 8.20
C GLY A 129 -14.31 -20.06 7.25
N ASN A 130 -13.68 -19.91 6.08
CA ASN A 130 -13.56 -20.98 5.10
C ASN A 130 -12.13 -21.10 4.55
N SER A 131 -11.45 -22.19 4.92
CA SER A 131 -10.07 -22.44 4.51
C SER A 131 -9.88 -22.60 3.00
N LEU A 132 -10.87 -23.10 2.26
CA LEU A 132 -10.82 -23.15 0.80
C LEU A 132 -10.93 -21.75 0.18
N GLY A 133 -11.80 -20.90 0.73
CA GLY A 133 -11.89 -19.49 0.36
C GLY A 133 -10.60 -18.74 0.63
N VAL A 134 -10.01 -18.94 1.81
CA VAL A 134 -8.70 -18.37 2.18
C VAL A 134 -7.62 -18.87 1.23
N ALA A 135 -7.51 -20.18 0.99
CA ALA A 135 -6.52 -20.75 0.08
C ALA A 135 -6.65 -20.20 -1.35
N ALA A 136 -7.88 -20.09 -1.87
CA ALA A 136 -8.15 -19.49 -3.17
C ALA A 136 -7.72 -18.02 -3.22
N SER A 137 -7.99 -17.23 -2.18
CA SER A 137 -7.56 -15.83 -2.11
C SER A 137 -6.04 -15.71 -2.06
N VAL A 138 -5.35 -16.54 -1.26
CA VAL A 138 -3.90 -16.53 -1.12
C VAL A 138 -3.22 -16.93 -2.43
N ALA A 139 -3.74 -17.94 -3.12
CA ALA A 139 -3.20 -18.41 -4.40
C ALA A 139 -3.36 -17.36 -5.52
N THR A 140 -4.45 -16.59 -5.50
CA THR A 140 -4.78 -15.63 -6.57
C THR A 140 -4.34 -14.18 -6.27
N ALA A 141 -4.07 -13.84 -5.01
CA ALA A 141 -3.66 -12.51 -4.58
C ALA A 141 -2.39 -11.98 -5.29
N PRO A 142 -1.32 -12.78 -5.53
CA PRO A 142 -0.16 -12.29 -6.28
C PRO A 142 -0.48 -11.85 -7.70
N LEU A 143 -1.45 -12.51 -8.36
CA LEU A 143 -1.89 -12.16 -9.72
C LEU A 143 -2.66 -10.84 -9.71
N LEU A 144 -3.52 -10.63 -8.70
CA LEU A 144 -4.22 -9.36 -8.51
C LEU A 144 -3.23 -8.22 -8.22
N ALA A 145 -2.25 -8.47 -7.33
CA ALA A 145 -1.20 -7.51 -7.03
C ALA A 145 -0.37 -7.15 -8.26
N ALA A 146 0.00 -8.15 -9.08
CA ALA A 146 0.69 -7.93 -10.35
C ALA A 146 -0.15 -7.09 -11.34
N ALA A 147 -1.46 -7.33 -11.40
CA ALA A 147 -2.38 -6.52 -12.21
C ALA A 147 -2.45 -5.06 -11.72
N TYR A 148 -2.49 -4.81 -10.41
CA TYR A 148 -2.42 -3.46 -9.85
C TYR A 148 -1.09 -2.77 -10.17
N VAL A 149 0.05 -3.46 -9.99
CA VAL A 149 1.38 -2.92 -10.32
C VAL A 149 1.49 -2.62 -11.82
N ALA A 150 1.07 -3.53 -12.69
CA ALA A 150 1.06 -3.30 -14.13
C ALA A 150 0.19 -2.09 -14.49
N THR A 151 -0.97 -1.94 -13.86
CA THR A 151 -1.85 -0.78 -14.05
C THR A 151 -1.17 0.51 -13.64
N LEU A 152 -0.55 0.54 -12.45
CA LEU A 152 0.18 1.70 -11.97
C LEU A 152 1.34 2.07 -12.90
N LEU A 153 2.13 1.10 -13.36
CA LEU A 153 3.23 1.34 -14.29
C LEU A 153 2.73 1.93 -15.61
N ARG A 154 1.64 1.40 -16.18
CA ARG A 154 1.02 1.97 -17.39
C ARG A 154 0.52 3.39 -17.17
N ILE A 155 -0.15 3.66 -16.05
CA ILE A 155 -0.64 5.01 -15.71
C ILE A 155 0.52 5.97 -15.48
N MET A 156 1.62 5.57 -14.83
CA MET A 156 2.72 6.50 -14.52
C MET A 156 3.58 6.88 -15.75
N HIS A 157 3.58 6.05 -16.79
CA HIS A 157 4.35 6.30 -18.02
C HIS A 157 3.49 6.81 -19.19
N HIS A 158 2.16 6.83 -19.04
CA HIS A 158 1.30 7.35 -20.10
C HIS A 158 1.41 8.89 -20.24
N PRO A 159 1.48 9.46 -21.46
CA PRO A 159 1.64 10.91 -21.64
C PRO A 159 0.48 11.74 -21.04
N ARG A 160 -0.75 11.23 -21.13
CA ARG A 160 -1.97 11.95 -20.69
C ARG A 160 -2.15 12.02 -19.17
N THR A 161 -1.35 11.31 -18.39
CA THR A 161 -1.50 11.17 -16.92
C THR A 161 -0.41 11.93 -16.16
N ALA A 162 0.27 12.88 -16.82
CA ALA A 162 1.31 13.71 -16.21
C ALA A 162 0.82 14.43 -14.93
N MET A 163 -0.43 14.90 -14.93
CA MET A 163 -1.06 15.53 -13.76
C MET A 163 -1.25 14.56 -12.59
N VAL A 164 -1.67 13.32 -12.86
CA VAL A 164 -1.80 12.28 -11.83
C VAL A 164 -0.44 12.00 -11.21
N ARG A 165 0.58 11.80 -12.05
CA ARG A 165 1.95 11.58 -11.58
C ARG A 165 2.46 12.73 -10.71
N SER A 166 2.23 13.98 -11.12
CA SER A 166 2.68 15.15 -10.36
C SER A 166 1.93 15.33 -9.04
N ALA A 167 0.65 14.96 -8.98
CA ALA A 167 -0.14 14.97 -7.75
C ALA A 167 0.27 13.88 -6.76
N LEU A 168 0.60 12.68 -7.24
CA LEU A 168 0.98 11.55 -6.38
C LEU A 168 2.45 11.60 -5.92
N ALA A 169 3.34 12.22 -6.70
CA ALA A 169 4.77 12.23 -6.41
C ALA A 169 5.13 12.81 -5.02
N PRO A 170 4.54 13.93 -4.54
CA PRO A 170 4.79 14.43 -3.19
C PRO A 170 4.41 13.43 -2.10
N ALA A 171 3.23 12.79 -2.20
CA ALA A 171 2.77 11.82 -1.22
C ALA A 171 3.64 10.56 -1.21
N GLY A 172 4.12 10.10 -2.38
CA GLY A 172 5.07 9.00 -2.47
C GLY A 172 6.43 9.31 -1.84
N ARG A 173 6.87 10.57 -1.87
CA ARG A 173 8.11 11.02 -1.19
C ARG A 173 7.96 11.15 0.33
N MET A 174 6.73 11.16 0.84
CA MET A 174 6.38 11.23 2.26
C MET A 174 5.63 9.96 2.70
N SER A 175 5.96 8.80 2.12
CA SER A 175 5.22 7.56 2.34
C SER A 175 5.17 7.12 3.81
N LEU A 176 6.26 7.26 4.56
CA LEU A 176 6.34 6.86 5.96
C LEU A 176 5.61 7.85 6.87
N THR A 177 5.76 9.16 6.61
CA THR A 177 4.99 10.19 7.31
C THR A 177 3.49 10.01 7.04
N ASN A 178 3.09 9.75 5.80
CA ASN A 178 1.68 9.57 5.43
C ASN A 178 1.11 8.28 6.02
N TYR A 179 1.88 7.20 6.06
CA TYR A 179 1.48 5.97 6.74
C TYR A 179 1.18 6.22 8.22
N LEU A 180 2.10 6.86 8.96
CA LEU A 180 1.85 7.20 10.36
C LEU A 180 0.69 8.19 10.52
N GLY A 181 0.55 9.15 9.60
CA GLY A 181 -0.59 10.06 9.57
C GLY A 181 -1.93 9.33 9.38
N GLN A 182 -1.97 8.28 8.56
CA GLN A 182 -3.16 7.42 8.39
C GLN A 182 -3.44 6.63 9.66
N SER A 183 -2.42 6.08 10.31
CA SER A 183 -2.56 5.39 11.60
C SER A 183 -3.12 6.32 12.67
N VAL A 184 -2.61 7.55 12.77
CA VAL A 184 -3.12 8.57 13.70
C VAL A 184 -4.56 8.95 13.36
N ALA A 185 -4.88 9.15 12.08
CA ALA A 185 -6.24 9.46 11.65
C ALA A 185 -7.22 8.33 12.00
N GLY A 186 -6.82 7.07 11.78
CA GLY A 186 -7.61 5.90 12.17
C GLY A 186 -7.78 5.77 13.68
N LEU A 187 -6.71 6.00 14.45
CA LEU A 187 -6.75 6.03 15.91
C LEU A 187 -7.75 7.07 16.40
N VAL A 188 -7.62 8.32 15.97
CA VAL A 188 -8.51 9.41 16.40
C VAL A 188 -9.94 9.20 15.91
N ALA A 189 -10.16 8.64 14.72
CA ALA A 189 -11.51 8.43 14.20
C ALA A 189 -12.23 7.27 14.91
N PHE A 190 -11.59 6.10 15.00
CA PHE A 190 -12.28 4.85 15.30
C PHE A 190 -12.11 4.37 16.73
N THR A 191 -11.12 4.84 17.49
CA THR A 191 -10.93 4.35 18.86
C THR A 191 -11.53 5.29 19.90
N GLY A 192 -11.77 4.78 21.11
CA GLY A 192 -12.29 5.55 22.25
C GLY A 192 -11.34 6.64 22.76
N ILE A 193 -10.11 6.71 22.22
CA ILE A 193 -9.16 7.81 22.47
C ILE A 193 -9.60 9.09 21.75
N GLY A 194 -10.34 8.97 20.64
CA GLY A 194 -10.85 10.09 19.87
C GLY A 194 -12.37 10.06 19.76
N PHE A 195 -12.88 9.88 18.54
CA PHE A 195 -14.31 9.95 18.24
C PHE A 195 -15.07 8.63 18.45
N GLY A 196 -14.37 7.50 18.66
CA GLY A 196 -15.03 6.22 18.96
C GLY A 196 -15.98 5.72 17.87
N LEU A 197 -15.62 5.87 16.59
CA LEU A 197 -16.50 5.52 15.47
C LEU A 197 -16.39 4.05 15.02
N ALA A 198 -15.63 3.19 15.71
CA ALA A 198 -15.51 1.78 15.36
C ALA A 198 -16.89 1.10 15.29
N GLY A 199 -17.11 0.30 14.25
CA GLY A 199 -18.38 -0.41 14.01
C GLY A 199 -19.54 0.46 13.50
N THR A 200 -19.39 1.78 13.40
CA THR A 200 -20.48 2.67 12.97
C THR A 200 -20.53 2.93 11.46
N PHE A 201 -19.39 2.77 10.77
CA PHE A 201 -19.29 3.06 9.34
C PHE A 201 -19.78 1.87 8.51
N SER A 202 -20.58 2.14 7.48
CA SER A 202 -20.78 1.18 6.40
C SER A 202 -19.47 0.97 5.62
N PRO A 203 -19.27 -0.17 4.93
CA PRO A 203 -18.08 -0.37 4.10
C PRO A 203 -17.83 0.77 3.10
N LEU A 204 -18.89 1.29 2.47
CA LEU A 204 -18.78 2.41 1.54
C LEU A 204 -18.42 3.73 2.25
N GLY A 205 -18.97 3.96 3.46
CA GLY A 205 -18.58 5.09 4.29
C GLY A 205 -17.10 5.04 4.67
N LEU A 206 -16.57 3.86 4.98
CA LEU A 206 -15.16 3.67 5.29
C LEU A 206 -14.28 3.96 4.07
N PHE A 207 -14.68 3.53 2.88
CA PHE A 207 -13.99 3.89 1.63
C PHE A 207 -13.97 5.41 1.42
N ALA A 208 -15.09 6.09 1.64
CA ALA A 208 -15.16 7.55 1.53
C ALA A 208 -14.23 8.25 2.55
N PHE A 209 -14.18 7.77 3.79
CA PHE A 209 -13.27 8.26 4.82
C PHE A 209 -11.80 8.11 4.39
N VAL A 210 -11.40 6.92 3.93
CA VAL A 210 -10.01 6.66 3.50
C VAL A 210 -9.63 7.55 2.31
N LEU A 211 -10.54 7.73 1.34
CA LEU A 211 -10.31 8.63 0.22
C LEU A 211 -10.17 10.09 0.67
N ALA A 212 -10.97 10.54 1.63
CA ALA A 212 -10.87 11.88 2.19
C ALA A 212 -9.53 12.10 2.91
N VAL A 213 -9.13 11.18 3.79
CA VAL A 213 -7.82 11.22 4.47
C VAL A 213 -6.69 11.25 3.45
N PHE A 214 -6.72 10.38 2.44
CA PHE A 214 -5.70 10.32 1.40
C PHE A 214 -5.65 11.61 0.57
N ALA A 215 -6.80 12.20 0.20
CA ALA A 215 -6.86 13.47 -0.52
C ALA A 215 -6.23 14.62 0.28
N VAL A 216 -6.54 14.70 1.59
CA VAL A 216 -5.89 15.66 2.49
C VAL A 216 -4.38 15.45 2.53
N GLN A 217 -3.92 14.20 2.58
CA GLN A 217 -2.50 13.86 2.57
C GLN A 217 -1.80 14.23 1.26
N LEU A 218 -2.45 14.10 0.10
CA LEU A 218 -1.90 14.56 -1.18
C LEU A 218 -1.60 16.06 -1.13
N VAL A 219 -2.58 16.86 -0.67
CA VAL A 219 -2.45 18.32 -0.57
C VAL A 219 -1.41 18.70 0.48
N ALA A 220 -1.46 18.09 1.67
CA ALA A 220 -0.51 18.35 2.74
C ALA A 220 0.92 17.99 2.34
N SER A 221 1.12 16.86 1.66
CA SER A 221 2.44 16.43 1.17
C SER A 221 3.00 17.39 0.12
N ALA A 222 2.16 17.82 -0.83
CA ALA A 222 2.55 18.79 -1.84
C ALA A 222 2.92 20.13 -1.20
N TRP A 223 2.10 20.62 -0.27
CA TRP A 223 2.37 21.86 0.47
C TRP A 223 3.64 21.78 1.31
N TRP A 224 3.88 20.65 1.98
CA TRP A 224 5.05 20.43 2.83
C TRP A 224 6.34 20.41 2.01
N LEU A 225 6.38 19.64 0.92
CA LEU A 225 7.59 19.49 0.10
C LEU A 225 7.95 20.73 -0.74
N ARG A 226 7.05 21.71 -0.83
CA ARG A 226 7.40 23.05 -1.34
C ARG A 226 8.34 23.80 -0.41
N ARG A 227 8.34 23.47 0.89
CA ARG A 227 9.12 24.14 1.95
C ARG A 227 10.28 23.27 2.45
N PHE A 228 10.05 21.98 2.57
CA PHE A 228 10.99 21.02 3.16
C PHE A 228 11.45 19.97 2.14
N ARG A 229 12.65 19.42 2.33
CA ARG A 229 13.24 18.45 1.39
C ARG A 229 12.67 17.03 1.56
N TYR A 230 12.29 16.70 2.78
CA TYR A 230 11.80 15.39 3.21
C TYR A 230 10.56 15.57 4.08
N GLY A 231 9.74 14.52 4.20
CA GLY A 231 8.77 14.46 5.28
C GLY A 231 9.47 14.37 6.65
N PRO A 232 8.79 14.75 7.73
CA PRO A 232 9.37 14.80 9.08
C PRO A 232 9.92 13.45 9.52
N VAL A 233 9.20 12.37 9.27
CA VAL A 233 9.59 11.02 9.70
C VAL A 233 10.69 10.47 8.79
N GLU A 234 10.62 10.72 7.49
CA GLU A 234 11.68 10.35 6.55
C GLU A 234 12.99 11.07 6.86
N TRP A 235 12.92 12.32 7.31
CA TRP A 235 14.09 13.07 7.76
C TRP A 235 14.71 12.45 9.01
N ALA A 236 13.89 12.13 10.02
CA ALA A 236 14.34 11.48 11.24
C ALA A 236 14.98 10.11 10.95
N LEU A 237 14.34 9.31 10.08
CA LEU A 237 14.87 8.03 9.64
C LEU A 237 16.22 8.20 8.94
N ARG A 238 16.34 9.14 7.99
CA ARG A 238 17.61 9.38 7.28
C ARG A 238 18.72 9.88 8.20
N TRP A 239 18.38 10.64 9.23
CA TRP A 239 19.34 11.08 10.22
C TRP A 239 19.86 9.88 11.03
N LEU A 240 18.96 9.01 11.47
CA LEU A 240 19.32 7.79 12.20
C LEU A 240 20.14 6.82 11.34
N THR A 241 19.69 6.51 10.12
CA THR A 241 20.35 5.53 9.24
C THR A 241 21.71 5.99 8.73
N ASN A 242 21.86 7.26 8.39
CA ASN A 242 23.13 7.76 7.83
C ASN A 242 24.08 8.33 8.89
N ALA A 243 23.66 8.37 10.17
CA ALA A 243 24.37 9.02 11.27
C ALA A 243 24.83 10.46 10.96
N ARG A 244 24.17 11.13 10.01
CA ARG A 244 24.49 12.49 9.53
C ARG A 244 23.20 13.27 9.39
N ARG A 245 23.19 14.52 9.87
CA ARG A 245 22.01 15.39 9.85
C ARG A 245 21.72 15.86 8.42
N PRO A 246 20.64 15.41 7.76
CA PRO A 246 20.31 15.85 6.41
C PRO A 246 19.79 17.28 6.42
N ALA A 247 20.01 18.04 5.35
CA ALA A 247 19.41 19.37 5.20
C ALA A 247 17.88 19.27 5.20
N PHE A 248 17.24 19.99 6.12
CA PHE A 248 15.79 19.90 6.36
C PHE A 248 14.97 20.76 5.38
N ARG A 249 15.45 21.98 5.08
CA ARG A 249 14.79 22.93 4.18
C ARG A 249 15.22 22.74 2.73
N ASN A 250 14.32 23.09 1.81
CA ASN A 250 14.62 23.07 0.38
C ASN A 250 15.45 24.31 -0.01
N PRO A 251 16.68 24.17 -0.55
CA PRO A 251 17.55 25.31 -0.87
C PRO A 251 16.95 26.32 -1.87
N SER A 252 16.07 25.86 -2.77
CA SER A 252 15.38 26.74 -3.72
C SER A 252 14.33 27.63 -3.06
N ALA A 253 13.63 27.10 -2.05
CA ALA A 253 12.66 27.87 -1.26
C ALA A 253 13.34 28.88 -0.32
N ASP A 254 14.58 28.60 0.09
CA ASP A 254 15.38 29.51 0.90
C ASP A 254 15.92 30.68 0.07
N ARG A 255 16.35 30.42 -1.17
CA ARG A 255 16.75 31.48 -2.13
C ARG A 255 15.61 32.43 -2.45
N SER A 256 14.44 31.93 -2.86
CA SER A 256 13.30 32.81 -3.19
C SER A 256 12.82 33.66 -2.02
N ARG A 257 12.94 33.17 -0.77
CA ARG A 257 12.67 33.98 0.43
C ARG A 257 13.72 35.05 0.68
N ARG A 258 15.00 34.75 0.48
CA ARG A 258 16.07 35.74 0.61
C ARG A 258 15.91 36.83 -0.45
N ASP A 259 15.69 36.43 -1.70
CA ASP A 259 15.50 37.37 -2.81
C ASP A 259 14.30 38.29 -2.56
N ALA A 260 13.16 37.73 -2.13
CA ALA A 260 11.98 38.52 -1.75
C ALA A 260 12.17 39.42 -0.52
N ALA A 261 13.10 39.08 0.39
CA ALA A 261 13.43 39.91 1.56
C ALA A 261 14.45 41.02 1.22
N THR A 262 15.23 40.85 0.16
CA THR A 262 16.22 41.83 -0.32
C THR A 262 15.68 42.76 -1.41
N SER A 263 14.50 42.47 -1.99
CA SER A 263 13.83 43.37 -2.92
C SER A 263 13.27 44.59 -2.18
N PRO A 264 13.64 45.83 -2.57
CA PRO A 264 13.10 47.04 -1.95
C PRO A 264 11.57 47.13 -2.20
N PRO A 265 10.79 47.65 -1.24
CA PRO A 265 9.35 47.79 -1.41
C PRO A 265 9.07 48.90 -2.44
N GLY A 266 8.79 48.53 -3.70
CA GLY A 266 8.15 49.44 -4.65
C GLY A 266 8.65 49.47 -6.10
N GLU A 267 9.54 48.59 -6.55
CA GLU A 267 9.94 48.62 -7.97
C GLU A 267 9.08 47.66 -8.81
N PRO A 268 8.21 48.16 -9.73
CA PRO A 268 7.43 47.29 -10.59
C PRO A 268 8.37 46.52 -11.53
N ALA A 269 8.08 45.23 -11.72
CA ALA A 269 8.83 44.37 -12.61
C ALA A 269 8.86 44.98 -14.03
N VAL A 270 10.01 45.53 -14.43
CA VAL A 270 10.24 45.99 -15.79
C VAL A 270 10.20 44.76 -16.70
N PRO A 271 9.29 44.68 -17.68
CA PRO A 271 9.30 43.62 -18.66
C PRO A 271 10.60 43.71 -19.46
N ASP A 272 11.33 42.60 -19.52
CA ASP A 272 12.57 42.47 -20.27
C ASP A 272 12.31 42.71 -21.77
N ALA A 273 12.54 43.96 -22.21
CA ALA A 273 12.29 44.42 -23.57
C ALA A 273 13.34 43.94 -24.59
N ALA A 274 14.26 43.05 -24.21
CA ALA A 274 15.36 42.61 -25.06
C ALA A 274 15.05 41.39 -25.96
N ARG A 275 13.77 41.02 -26.17
CA ARG A 275 13.39 39.83 -26.96
C ARG A 275 12.45 40.12 -28.15
N LEU A 276 12.59 41.28 -28.79
CA LEU A 276 11.82 41.65 -30.00
C LEU A 276 12.66 42.19 -31.18
N GLN A 277 13.94 41.84 -31.26
CA GLN A 277 14.76 42.17 -32.43
C GLN A 277 15.60 40.98 -32.90
N ASP A 278 14.96 39.87 -33.25
CA ASP A 278 15.62 38.87 -34.11
C ASP A 278 14.62 37.91 -34.80
N THR A 279 13.71 38.44 -35.62
CA THR A 279 13.05 37.66 -36.71
C THR A 279 12.53 38.62 -37.77
N SER A 280 13.41 39.24 -38.55
CA SER A 280 13.13 39.82 -39.86
C SER A 280 14.45 40.02 -40.61
N GLY A 281 14.79 39.06 -41.47
CA GLY A 281 15.97 39.03 -42.31
C GLY A 281 16.07 37.71 -43.05
#